data_AF-A0A947B2G3-F1
#
_entry.id   AF-A0A947B2G3-F1
#
_cell.length_a   1.000
_cell.length_b   1.000
_cell.length_c   1.000
_cell.angle_alpha   90.00
_cell.angle_beta   90.00
_cell.angle_gamma   90.00
#
_symmetry.space_group_name_H-M   'P 1'
#
loop_
_entity.id
_entity.type
_entity.pdbx_description
1 polymer ?
#
loop_
_entity_poly.entity_id
_entity_poly.type
_entity_poly.pdbx_seq_one_letter_code
_entity_poly.pdbx_strand_id
1 'polypeptide(L)'
;MPRIIKDEGHLSQILEQLIESTGEVEKAVDTLVADQGIPKRVVESLACGLDLFPKRYEANAGTLGSEGQKKLLQSKALVAGLGGLGGHVVEQLARCGVGELMGVDADQFDETNLNRQLFSDLNSIGLDKTEAARNRVAKINDAVEFHSFACKLEDLETNVYDGVNLIFDCLDSIPSRLHLQDMG
;
A
#
# COMPACT_ATOMS: atom_id res chain seq x y z
N MET A 1 -21.97 -15.69 13.61
CA MET A 1 -22.98 -15.02 12.75
C MET A 1 -22.29 -14.69 11.44
N PRO A 2 -22.87 -14.99 10.26
CA PRO A 2 -22.23 -14.62 9.00
C PRO A 2 -22.27 -13.09 8.89
N ARG A 3 -21.10 -12.46 8.81
CA ARG A 3 -20.97 -11.03 8.48
C ARG A 3 -21.66 -10.84 7.15
N ILE A 4 -22.77 -10.10 7.14
CA ILE A 4 -23.39 -9.63 5.90
C ILE A 4 -22.30 -8.81 5.21
N ILE A 5 -21.82 -9.28 4.06
CA ILE A 5 -21.07 -8.43 3.14
C ILE A 5 -22.10 -7.38 2.70
N LYS A 6 -22.04 -6.21 3.34
CA LYS A 6 -22.87 -5.06 2.99
C LYS A 6 -22.36 -4.58 1.62
N ASP A 7 -23.27 -4.44 0.66
CA ASP A 7 -22.89 -3.93 -0.65
C ASP A 7 -22.33 -2.50 -0.53
N GLU A 8 -21.46 -2.11 -1.47
CA GLU A 8 -20.74 -0.84 -1.51
C GLU A 8 -21.68 0.36 -1.24
N GLY A 9 -22.88 0.35 -1.83
CA GLY A 9 -23.86 1.42 -1.68
C GLY A 9 -24.39 1.58 -0.26
N HIS A 10 -24.61 0.49 0.46
CA HIS A 10 -25.03 0.57 1.86
C HIS A 10 -23.92 1.13 2.77
N LEU A 11 -22.66 0.76 2.51
CA LEU A 11 -21.52 1.30 3.27
C LEU A 11 -21.32 2.79 2.98
N SER A 12 -21.46 3.23 1.72
CA SER A 12 -21.41 4.65 1.35
C SER A 12 -22.46 5.48 2.09
N GLN A 13 -23.71 5.00 2.17
CA GLN A 13 -24.77 5.71 2.89
C GLN A 13 -24.46 5.88 4.39
N ILE A 14 -23.91 4.84 5.03
CA ILE A 14 -23.49 4.94 6.43
C ILE A 14 -22.35 5.95 6.56
N LEU A 15 -21.39 5.92 5.64
CA LEU A 15 -20.25 6.82 5.65
C LEU A 15 -20.68 8.29 5.50
N GLU A 16 -21.58 8.60 4.57
CA GLU A 16 -22.15 9.95 4.40
C GLU A 16 -22.80 10.45 5.69
N GLN A 17 -23.65 9.63 6.32
CA GLN A 17 -24.30 9.98 7.58
C GLN A 17 -23.28 10.21 8.71
N LEU A 18 -22.23 9.39 8.77
CA LEU A 18 -21.16 9.58 9.73
C LEU A 18 -20.43 10.89 9.48
N ILE A 19 -20.10 11.22 8.23
CA ILE A 19 -19.43 12.48 7.86
C ILE A 19 -20.30 13.69 8.22
N GLU A 20 -21.61 13.65 7.93
CA GLU A 20 -22.55 14.70 8.33
C GLU A 20 -22.57 14.90 9.86
N SER A 21 -22.45 13.81 10.63
CA SER A 21 -22.47 13.86 12.09
C SER A 21 -21.14 14.30 12.72
N THR A 22 -20.01 13.88 12.15
CA THR A 22 -18.66 14.14 12.70
C THR A 22 -18.06 15.44 12.19
N GLY A 23 -18.46 15.90 11.00
CA GLY A 23 -17.85 17.00 10.27
C GLY A 23 -16.44 16.72 9.75
N GLU A 24 -15.95 15.48 9.88
CA GLU A 24 -14.58 15.09 9.52
C GLU A 24 -14.56 13.70 8.87
N VAL A 25 -13.99 13.62 7.66
CA VAL A 25 -13.88 12.38 6.88
C VAL A 25 -13.09 11.33 7.65
N GLU A 26 -11.95 11.70 8.27
CA GLU A 26 -11.10 10.75 8.99
C GLU A 26 -11.82 10.08 10.16
N LYS A 27 -12.58 10.86 10.95
CA LYS A 27 -13.34 10.32 12.08
C LYS A 27 -14.45 9.38 11.62
N ALA A 28 -15.13 9.72 10.52
CA ALA A 28 -16.18 8.88 9.95
C ALA A 28 -15.61 7.56 9.40
N VAL A 29 -14.47 7.64 8.70
CA VAL A 29 -13.71 6.48 8.21
C VAL A 29 -13.33 5.57 9.38
N ASP A 30 -12.67 6.10 10.41
CA ASP A 30 -12.20 5.32 11.56
C ASP A 30 -13.37 4.66 12.32
N THR A 31 -14.48 5.37 12.45
CA THR A 31 -15.71 4.84 13.07
C THR A 31 -16.26 3.66 12.26
N LEU A 32 -16.39 3.82 10.95
CA LEU A 32 -16.95 2.75 10.10
C LEU A 32 -16.04 1.53 10.03
N VAL A 33 -14.71 1.75 9.99
CA VAL A 33 -13.70 0.69 10.07
C VAL A 33 -13.87 -0.10 11.37
N ALA A 34 -13.98 0.57 12.52
CA ALA A 34 -14.15 -0.08 13.81
C ALA A 34 -15.47 -0.87 13.90
N ASP A 35 -16.57 -0.28 13.44
CA ASP A 35 -17.92 -0.86 13.58
C ASP A 35 -18.14 -2.06 12.65
N GLN A 36 -17.65 -2.00 11.41
CA GLN A 36 -17.87 -3.06 10.42
C GLN A 36 -16.71 -4.06 10.36
N GLY A 37 -15.52 -3.68 10.83
CA GLY A 37 -14.30 -4.48 10.74
C GLY A 37 -13.87 -4.71 9.30
N ILE A 38 -13.95 -3.65 8.49
CA ILE A 38 -13.52 -3.62 7.08
C ILE A 38 -12.19 -2.86 6.95
N PRO A 39 -11.35 -3.19 5.95
CA PRO A 39 -10.08 -2.51 5.76
C PRO A 39 -10.24 -0.99 5.55
N LYS A 40 -9.32 -0.21 6.12
CA LYS A 40 -9.36 1.26 6.03
C LYS A 40 -9.28 1.76 4.59
N ARG A 41 -8.46 1.16 3.73
CA ARG A 41 -8.44 1.44 2.28
C ARG A 41 -9.80 1.32 1.60
N VAL A 42 -10.63 0.36 2.02
CA VAL A 42 -11.97 0.18 1.43
C VAL A 42 -12.84 1.37 1.80
N VAL A 43 -12.81 1.79 3.06
CA VAL A 43 -13.62 2.94 3.52
C VAL A 43 -13.13 4.26 2.94
N GLU A 44 -11.82 4.47 2.85
CA GLU A 44 -11.26 5.65 2.17
C GLU A 44 -11.59 5.65 0.68
N SER A 45 -11.60 4.48 0.04
CA SER A 45 -12.00 4.32 -1.37
C SER A 45 -13.48 4.70 -1.57
N LEU A 46 -14.36 4.33 -0.64
CA LEU A 46 -15.76 4.77 -0.62
C LEU A 46 -15.85 6.29 -0.50
N ALA A 47 -15.13 6.89 0.46
CA ALA A 47 -15.11 8.34 0.64
C ALA A 47 -14.71 9.06 -0.65
N CYS A 48 -13.61 8.64 -1.28
CA CYS A 48 -13.15 9.23 -2.53
C CYS A 48 -14.19 9.06 -3.66
N GLY A 49 -14.92 7.94 -3.72
CA GLY A 49 -16.02 7.75 -4.66
C GLY A 49 -17.23 8.67 -4.43
N LEU A 50 -17.34 9.29 -3.25
CA LEU A 50 -18.34 10.31 -2.90
C LEU A 50 -17.80 11.73 -3.08
N ASP A 51 -16.65 11.90 -3.72
CA ASP A 51 -15.91 13.17 -3.84
C ASP A 51 -15.49 13.77 -2.49
N LEU A 52 -15.34 12.92 -1.48
CA LEU A 52 -14.89 13.28 -0.13
C LEU A 52 -13.50 12.69 0.12
N PHE A 53 -12.53 13.55 0.43
CA PHE A 53 -11.14 13.13 0.55
C PHE A 53 -10.70 13.12 2.01
N PRO A 54 -10.06 12.02 2.48
CA PRO A 54 -9.13 12.12 3.60
C PRO A 54 -8.08 13.21 3.29
N LYS A 55 -7.72 14.04 4.28
CA LYS A 55 -6.83 15.21 4.11
C LYS A 55 -5.52 14.88 3.39
N ARG A 56 -4.98 13.69 3.65
CA ARG A 56 -3.74 13.20 3.02
C ARG A 56 -3.79 13.12 1.49
N TYR A 57 -4.99 13.01 0.89
CA TYR A 57 -5.16 12.91 -0.56
C TYR A 57 -5.75 14.18 -1.20
N GLU A 58 -6.09 15.21 -0.42
CA GLU A 58 -6.66 16.46 -0.96
C GLU A 58 -5.78 17.08 -2.05
N ALA A 59 -4.45 17.06 -1.85
CA ALA A 59 -3.50 17.57 -2.83
C ALA A 59 -3.43 16.73 -4.13
N ASN A 60 -3.84 15.45 -4.07
CA ASN A 60 -3.86 14.58 -5.24
C ASN A 60 -5.09 14.84 -6.13
N ALA A 61 -6.17 15.38 -5.57
CA ALA A 61 -7.46 15.55 -6.23
C ALA A 61 -7.34 16.35 -7.55
N GLY A 62 -6.48 17.37 -7.61
CA GLY A 62 -6.29 18.19 -8.81
C GLY A 62 -5.63 17.44 -9.99
N THR A 63 -4.93 16.33 -9.75
CA THR A 63 -4.25 15.56 -10.79
C THR A 63 -4.96 14.22 -11.06
N LEU A 64 -5.43 13.54 -10.02
CA LEU A 64 -6.02 12.20 -10.14
C LEU A 64 -7.56 12.22 -10.16
N GLY A 65 -8.18 13.25 -9.58
CA GLY A 65 -9.62 13.25 -9.28
C GLY A 65 -10.03 12.20 -8.24
N SER A 66 -11.30 12.22 -7.88
CA SER A 66 -11.93 11.27 -6.95
C SER A 66 -11.82 9.83 -7.44
N GLU A 67 -12.20 9.58 -8.69
CA GLU A 67 -12.13 8.25 -9.30
C GLU A 67 -10.69 7.72 -9.41
N GLY A 68 -9.71 8.58 -9.70
CA GLY A 68 -8.30 8.18 -9.75
C GLY A 68 -7.77 7.79 -8.37
N GLN A 69 -8.09 8.57 -7.34
CA GLN A 69 -7.70 8.24 -5.95
C GLN A 69 -8.42 6.98 -5.45
N LYS A 70 -9.72 6.83 -5.76
CA LYS A 70 -10.49 5.62 -5.49
C LYS A 70 -9.82 4.38 -6.10
N LYS A 71 -9.41 4.48 -7.37
CA LYS A 71 -8.72 3.40 -8.09
C LYS A 71 -7.36 3.05 -7.49
N LEU A 72 -6.59 4.05 -7.03
CA LEU A 72 -5.33 3.77 -6.31
C LEU A 72 -5.58 3.02 -5.01
N LEU A 73 -6.56 3.42 -4.21
CA LEU A 73 -6.90 2.75 -2.95
C LEU A 73 -7.40 1.31 -3.14
N GLN A 74 -7.86 0.97 -4.35
CA GLN A 74 -8.28 -0.37 -4.74
C GLN A 74 -7.18 -1.17 -5.47
N SER A 75 -6.06 -0.53 -5.81
CA SER A 75 -5.01 -1.19 -6.58
C SER A 75 -4.03 -1.95 -5.70
N LYS A 76 -3.41 -2.95 -6.32
CA LYS A 76 -2.41 -3.82 -5.74
C LYS A 76 -1.15 -3.76 -6.60
N ALA A 77 0.00 -3.45 -6.00
CA ALA A 77 1.28 -3.35 -6.69
C ALA A 77 2.39 -4.16 -6.00
N LEU A 78 3.27 -4.77 -6.79
CA LEU A 78 4.45 -5.49 -6.31
C LEU A 78 5.71 -4.68 -6.60
N VAL A 79 6.62 -4.58 -5.62
CA VAL A 79 7.95 -4.01 -5.80
C VAL A 79 8.99 -5.12 -5.60
N ALA A 80 9.65 -5.50 -6.70
CA ALA A 80 10.68 -6.54 -6.72
C ALA A 80 12.05 -5.92 -6.45
N GLY A 81 12.61 -6.16 -5.28
CA GLY A 81 13.81 -5.50 -4.77
C GLY A 81 13.48 -4.23 -3.98
N LEU A 82 14.00 -4.13 -2.76
CA LEU A 82 13.82 -3.03 -1.82
C LEU A 82 15.15 -2.32 -1.48
N GLY A 83 16.07 -2.34 -2.44
CA GLY A 83 17.31 -1.58 -2.39
C GLY A 83 17.10 -0.07 -2.58
N GLY A 84 18.12 0.62 -3.10
CA GLY A 84 18.11 2.08 -3.25
C GLY A 84 16.91 2.62 -4.03
N LEU A 85 16.55 1.98 -5.16
CA LEU A 85 15.39 2.39 -5.95
C LEU A 85 14.06 1.94 -5.32
N GLY A 86 13.97 0.66 -4.96
CA GLY A 86 12.74 0.05 -4.46
C GLY A 86 12.18 0.72 -3.21
N GLY A 87 13.06 1.12 -2.28
CA GLY A 87 12.63 1.87 -1.09
C GLY A 87 11.94 3.19 -1.44
N HIS A 88 12.46 3.94 -2.42
CA HIS A 88 11.82 5.17 -2.89
C HIS A 88 10.51 4.90 -3.63
N VAL A 89 10.42 3.83 -4.42
CA VAL A 89 9.17 3.44 -5.10
C VAL A 89 8.09 3.14 -4.05
N VAL A 90 8.38 2.30 -3.05
CA VAL A 90 7.44 1.99 -1.95
C VAL A 90 6.99 3.26 -1.22
N GLU A 91 7.92 4.15 -0.88
CA GLU A 91 7.60 5.41 -0.21
C GLU A 91 6.61 6.27 -1.01
N GLN A 92 6.81 6.40 -2.32
CA GLN A 92 5.91 7.19 -3.18
C GLN A 92 4.55 6.50 -3.33
N LEU A 93 4.50 5.19 -3.57
CA LEU A 93 3.24 4.47 -3.72
C LEU A 93 2.40 4.53 -2.44
N ALA A 94 3.03 4.40 -1.26
CA ALA A 94 2.36 4.51 0.03
C ALA A 94 1.77 5.92 0.25
N ARG A 95 2.50 6.96 -0.15
CA ARG A 95 2.03 8.36 -0.07
C ARG A 95 0.90 8.65 -1.05
N CYS A 96 0.94 8.07 -2.25
CA CYS A 96 -0.13 8.18 -3.23
C CYS A 96 -1.39 7.40 -2.83
N GLY A 97 -1.30 6.45 -1.89
CA GLY A 97 -2.42 5.65 -1.43
C GLY A 97 -2.74 4.47 -2.34
N VAL A 98 -1.71 3.77 -2.84
CA VAL A 98 -1.90 2.43 -3.44
C VAL A 98 -2.36 1.48 -2.36
N GLY A 99 -3.54 0.88 -2.51
CA GLY A 99 -4.22 0.15 -1.46
C GLY A 99 -3.43 -1.03 -0.87
N GLU A 100 -2.85 -1.85 -1.74
CA GLU A 100 -2.05 -3.01 -1.35
C GLU A 100 -0.66 -2.94 -2.01
N LEU A 101 0.38 -3.04 -1.19
CA LEU A 101 1.77 -3.09 -1.62
C LEU A 101 2.40 -4.40 -1.18
N MET A 102 3.09 -5.07 -2.10
CA MET A 102 3.93 -6.22 -1.77
C MET A 102 5.38 -5.83 -2.01
N GLY A 103 6.23 -6.06 -1.01
CA GLY A 103 7.67 -5.88 -1.12
C GLY A 103 8.38 -7.22 -1.08
N VAL A 104 9.23 -7.48 -2.06
CA VAL A 104 9.98 -8.74 -2.20
C VAL A 104 11.46 -8.41 -2.17
N ASP A 105 12.18 -8.89 -1.17
CA ASP A 105 13.63 -8.74 -1.07
C ASP A 105 14.17 -9.80 -0.09
N ALA A 106 15.25 -10.49 -0.46
CA ALA A 106 15.84 -11.55 0.36
C ALA A 106 16.89 -11.03 1.35
N ASP A 107 17.27 -9.75 1.26
CA ASP A 107 18.38 -9.19 2.02
C ASP A 107 17.93 -8.54 3.33
N GLN A 108 18.90 -8.44 4.23
CA GLN A 108 18.88 -7.57 5.41
C GLN A 108 19.72 -6.32 5.18
N PHE A 109 19.49 -5.28 5.97
CA PHE A 109 20.34 -4.10 5.93
C PHE A 109 21.72 -4.35 6.55
N ASP A 110 22.75 -3.83 5.88
CA ASP A 110 24.12 -3.73 6.40
C ASP A 110 24.63 -2.27 6.37
N GLU A 111 25.81 -2.04 6.96
CA GLU A 111 26.41 -0.70 7.04
C GLU A 111 26.62 -0.05 5.67
N THR A 112 26.88 -0.84 4.63
CA THR A 112 27.08 -0.32 3.27
C THR A 112 25.81 0.29 2.71
N ASN A 113 24.64 -0.07 3.25
CA ASN A 113 23.35 0.43 2.77
C ASN A 113 23.02 1.83 3.30
N LEU A 114 23.65 2.26 4.40
CA LEU A 114 23.42 3.55 5.07
C LEU A 114 23.65 4.77 4.16
N ASN A 115 24.43 4.61 3.10
CA ASN A 115 24.76 5.70 2.19
C ASN A 115 23.69 6.01 1.14
N ARG A 116 22.70 5.12 0.92
CA ARG A 116 21.84 5.21 -0.27
C ARG A 116 20.44 4.59 -0.16
N GLN A 117 20.16 3.76 0.84
CA GLN A 117 18.87 3.06 0.91
C GLN A 117 17.94 3.78 1.91
N LEU A 118 16.75 4.15 1.47
CA LEU A 118 15.85 5.03 2.24
C LEU A 118 15.48 4.48 3.63
N PHE A 119 15.35 3.16 3.76
CA PHE A 119 14.92 2.51 5.00
C PHE A 119 16.09 2.01 5.86
N SER A 120 17.34 2.34 5.50
CA SER A 120 18.50 1.99 6.31
C SER A 120 18.82 3.10 7.31
N ASP A 121 18.99 2.71 8.58
CA ASP A 121 19.53 3.54 9.64
C ASP A 121 20.32 2.68 10.64
N LEU A 122 20.96 3.30 11.64
CA LEU A 122 21.78 2.56 12.63
C LEU A 122 20.98 1.51 13.42
N ASN A 123 19.66 1.64 13.53
CA ASN A 123 18.79 0.71 14.23
C ASN A 123 18.19 -0.36 13.30
N SER A 124 18.29 -0.19 11.98
CA SER A 124 17.76 -1.15 11.01
C SER A 124 18.78 -2.19 10.56
N ILE A 125 20.04 -2.08 10.98
CA ILE A 125 21.08 -3.05 10.62
C ILE A 125 20.69 -4.46 11.11
N GLY A 126 20.74 -5.44 10.22
CA GLY A 126 20.30 -6.82 10.46
C GLY A 126 18.78 -7.03 10.37
N LEU A 127 17.99 -5.98 10.09
CA LEU A 127 16.57 -6.10 9.82
C LEU A 127 16.34 -6.44 8.35
N ASP A 128 15.38 -7.33 8.08
CA ASP A 128 14.93 -7.61 6.72
C ASP A 128 14.43 -6.32 6.06
N LYS A 129 14.85 -6.06 4.82
CA LYS A 129 14.45 -4.84 4.09
C LYS A 129 12.93 -4.74 3.94
N THR A 130 12.26 -5.88 3.76
CA THR A 130 10.81 -5.99 3.64
C THR A 130 10.08 -5.63 4.93
N GLU A 131 10.66 -5.94 6.08
CA GLU A 131 10.11 -5.62 7.39
C GLU A 131 10.29 -4.13 7.72
N ALA A 132 11.45 -3.56 7.38
CA ALA A 132 11.67 -2.11 7.49
C ALA A 132 10.69 -1.32 6.62
N ALA A 133 10.46 -1.76 5.38
CA ALA A 133 9.50 -1.16 4.47
C ALA A 133 8.07 -1.21 5.04
N ARG A 134 7.63 -2.37 5.56
CA ARG A 134 6.32 -2.52 6.22
C ARG A 134 6.14 -1.53 7.37
N ASN A 135 7.14 -1.46 8.25
CA ASN A 135 7.13 -0.55 9.40
C ASN A 135 7.13 0.92 8.97
N ARG A 136 7.78 1.25 7.84
CA ARG A 136 7.78 2.60 7.28
C ARG A 136 6.41 2.96 6.69
N VAL A 137 5.82 2.08 5.89
CA VAL A 137 4.50 2.31 5.25
C VAL A 137 3.42 2.54 6.31
N ALA A 138 3.38 1.72 7.36
CA ALA A 138 2.41 1.86 8.45
C ALA A 138 2.51 3.21 9.20
N LYS A 139 3.70 3.85 9.20
CA LYS A 139 3.90 5.19 9.80
C LYS A 139 3.47 6.33 8.86
N ILE A 140 3.38 6.08 7.56
CA ILE A 140 3.03 7.09 6.55
C ILE A 140 1.54 7.08 6.28
N ASN A 141 0.99 5.90 6.01
CA ASN A 141 -0.37 5.72 5.54
C ASN A 141 -0.93 4.41 6.06
N ASP A 142 -1.80 4.51 7.07
CA ASP A 142 -2.43 3.38 7.77
C ASP A 142 -3.58 2.75 6.96
N ALA A 143 -3.96 3.33 5.83
CA ALA A 143 -4.86 2.71 4.88
C ALA A 143 -4.15 1.71 3.96
N VAL A 144 -2.84 1.90 3.72
CA VAL A 144 -2.06 1.06 2.80
C VAL A 144 -1.64 -0.22 3.50
N GLU A 145 -2.05 -1.36 2.93
CA GLU A 145 -1.68 -2.68 3.41
C GLU A 145 -0.35 -3.10 2.77
N PHE A 146 0.67 -3.36 3.59
CA PHE A 146 1.98 -3.80 3.11
C PHE A 146 2.24 -5.27 3.45
N HIS A 147 2.55 -6.06 2.43
CA HIS A 147 2.87 -7.49 2.53
C HIS A 147 4.37 -7.71 2.29
N SER A 148 5.04 -8.30 3.28
CA SER A 148 6.49 -8.53 3.26
C SER A 148 6.81 -9.95 2.81
N PHE A 149 7.64 -10.09 1.78
CA PHE A 149 8.16 -11.37 1.30
C PHE A 149 9.68 -11.39 1.37
N ALA A 150 10.21 -11.86 2.50
CA ALA A 150 11.65 -11.96 2.77
C ALA A 150 12.28 -13.18 2.04
N CYS A 151 12.17 -13.21 0.72
CA CYS A 151 12.67 -14.28 -0.14
C CYS A 151 13.11 -13.71 -1.47
N LYS A 152 13.72 -14.56 -2.31
CA LYS A 152 13.99 -14.18 -3.69
C LYS A 152 12.71 -14.17 -4.50
N LEU A 153 12.69 -13.40 -5.58
CA LEU A 153 11.53 -13.31 -6.47
C LEU A 153 11.17 -14.68 -7.05
N GLU A 154 12.20 -15.47 -7.39
CA GLU A 154 12.07 -16.79 -8.00
C GLU A 154 11.43 -17.83 -7.05
N ASP A 155 11.44 -17.56 -5.75
CA ASP A 155 10.89 -18.43 -4.71
C ASP A 155 9.42 -18.08 -4.36
N LEU A 156 8.85 -17.04 -4.98
CA LEU A 156 7.46 -16.64 -4.71
C LEU A 156 6.45 -17.62 -5.30
N GLU A 157 5.45 -17.95 -4.49
CA GLU A 157 4.29 -18.69 -4.96
C GLU A 157 3.50 -17.88 -5.99
N THR A 158 2.94 -18.57 -7.00
CA THR A 158 2.25 -17.91 -8.12
C THR A 158 0.98 -17.15 -7.71
N ASN A 159 0.33 -17.58 -6.62
CA ASN A 159 -0.85 -16.92 -6.04
C ASN A 159 -0.55 -15.51 -5.50
N VAL A 160 0.71 -15.18 -5.19
CA VAL A 160 1.09 -13.83 -4.72
C VAL A 160 0.77 -12.78 -5.79
N TYR A 161 0.89 -13.16 -7.06
CA TYR A 161 0.62 -12.32 -8.22
C TYR A 161 -0.88 -12.14 -8.52
N ASP A 162 -1.76 -12.85 -7.83
CA ASP A 162 -3.21 -12.73 -8.05
C ASP A 162 -3.69 -11.30 -7.74
N GLY A 163 -4.37 -10.70 -8.71
CA GLY A 163 -4.92 -9.34 -8.62
C GLY A 163 -3.89 -8.21 -8.68
N VAL A 164 -2.61 -8.51 -8.86
CA VAL A 164 -1.54 -7.50 -8.98
C VAL A 164 -1.72 -6.71 -10.27
N ASN A 165 -1.87 -5.40 -10.15
CA ASN A 165 -2.09 -4.52 -11.29
C ASN A 165 -0.79 -4.09 -11.96
N LEU A 166 0.31 -4.02 -11.19
CA LEU A 166 1.60 -3.55 -11.67
C LEU A 166 2.74 -4.17 -10.85
N ILE A 167 3.82 -4.54 -11.53
CA ILE A 167 5.08 -4.95 -10.91
C ILE A 167 6.15 -3.92 -11.24
N PHE A 168 6.85 -3.44 -10.21
CA PHE A 168 7.99 -2.54 -10.35
C PHE A 168 9.29 -3.36 -10.26
N ASP A 169 10.03 -3.42 -11.36
CA ASP A 169 11.38 -3.98 -11.39
C ASP A 169 12.37 -3.01 -10.72
N CYS A 170 12.79 -3.36 -9.51
CA CYS A 170 13.82 -2.65 -8.75
C CYS A 170 15.01 -3.56 -8.42
N LEU A 171 15.19 -4.64 -9.17
CA LEU A 171 16.24 -5.63 -8.99
C LEU A 171 17.57 -5.10 -9.52
N ASP A 172 18.69 -5.58 -8.98
CA ASP A 172 20.04 -5.16 -9.38
C ASP A 172 20.82 -6.24 -10.15
N SER A 173 20.24 -7.44 -10.27
CA SER A 173 20.85 -8.57 -10.98
C SER A 173 20.20 -8.81 -12.34
N ILE A 174 21.03 -9.06 -13.38
CA ILE A 174 20.53 -9.42 -14.72
C ILE A 174 19.66 -10.69 -14.68
N PRO A 175 20.06 -11.79 -14.00
CA PRO A 175 19.25 -13.01 -13.95
C PRO A 175 17.84 -12.79 -13.39
N SER A 176 17.71 -12.08 -12.26
CA SER A 176 16.39 -11.86 -11.64
C SER A 176 15.50 -10.91 -12.48
N ARG A 177 16.10 -9.94 -13.19
CA ARG A 177 15.35 -9.11 -14.15
C ARG A 177 14.83 -9.92 -15.33
N LEU A 178 15.63 -10.82 -15.88
CA LEU A 178 15.19 -11.72 -16.96
C LEU A 178 14.07 -12.65 -16.48
N HIS A 179 14.17 -13.17 -15.25
CA HIS A 179 13.10 -13.97 -14.67
C HIS A 179 11.77 -13.20 -14.61
N LEU A 180 11.80 -11.94 -14.14
CA LEU A 180 10.61 -11.10 -14.10
C LEU A 180 10.06 -10.78 -15.51
N GLN A 181 10.93 -10.56 -16.49
CA GLN A 181 10.54 -10.34 -17.88
C GLN A 181 9.88 -11.57 -18.51
N ASP A 182 10.30 -12.78 -18.14
CA ASP A 182 9.71 -14.02 -18.67
C ASP A 182 8.29 -14.29 -18.13
N MET A 183 7.86 -13.57 -17.09
CA MET A 183 6.54 -13.69 -16.50
C MET A 183 5.43 -12.93 -17.27
N GLY A 184 5.77 -12.01 -18.19
CA GLY A 184 4.81 -11.27 -19.02
C GLY A 184 5.26 -9.86 -19.40
#